data_AF-A0ABD2EL40-F1
#
_entry.id   AF-A0ABD2EL40-F1
#
_cell.length_a   1.000
_cell.length_b   1.000
_cell.length_c   1.000
_cell.angle_alpha   90.00
_cell.angle_beta   90.00
_cell.angle_gamma   90.00
#
_symmetry.space_group_name_H-M   'P 1'
#
loop_
_entity.id
_entity.type
_entity.pdbx_description
1 polymer ?
#
loop_
_entity_poly.entity_id
_entity_poly.type
_entity_poly.pdbx_seq_one_letter_code
_entity_poly.pdbx_strand_id
1 'polypeptide(L)'
;MASNKFKRMLNRELTHLSEMSRSGNQVSEYISNTFLDKQHEVEIPCPAQKEKEKKKRPMSQISGVKKLMHSSSLTNSSIPRFGVKTEQEDVLAKELEDVNKWGLHVFRIAELSGNRPLTVIMHTIFQERDLLKTFKIPVDTLITYLMTLEDHYHADVAYHNNIHAADVVQSTHVLLSTPALEAVFTDLEILAAIFASAIHDVDHPGVSNQFLINTNSELALMYNDSSVLENHHLAVGFKLLQEENCDIFQNLTKKQRQSLRKMVIDIVLATDMSKHMNLLADLKTMVETKKVTSSGVLLLDNYSDRIQVLQNMVHCADLSNPTKPLQLYRQWTDRIMEEFFRQGDRERERGMEISPMCDKHNASVEKSQVGFIDYIAHPLWETWADLVHPDAQDILDTLEDNREWYQSTIPQSPSPAPDDQEEGRQGQTEKFQFELTLEEDGESDTEKDSGSQVEEDTSCSDSKTLCTQDSESTEIPLDEQVEEEAVGEEEERQPEACVIDDHSPDT
;
A
#
# COMPACT_ATOMS: atom_id res chain seq x y z
N MET A 1 5.92 -0.81 -20.89
CA MET A 1 5.69 0.37 -21.77
C MET A 1 4.79 1.43 -21.11
N ALA A 2 3.55 1.12 -20.72
CA ALA A 2 2.61 2.11 -20.15
C ALA A 2 3.17 2.94 -18.98
N SER A 3 3.72 2.30 -17.93
CA SER A 3 4.35 3.01 -16.79
C SER A 3 5.42 4.04 -17.24
N ASN A 4 6.30 3.70 -18.19
CA ASN A 4 7.31 4.64 -18.70
C ASN A 4 6.68 5.86 -19.42
N LYS A 5 5.53 5.71 -20.07
CA LYS A 5 4.78 6.83 -20.65
C LYS A 5 4.19 7.72 -19.55
N PHE A 6 3.60 7.14 -18.51
CA PHE A 6 3.08 7.90 -17.36
C PHE A 6 4.18 8.62 -16.59
N LYS A 7 5.32 7.95 -16.28
CA LYS A 7 6.48 8.59 -15.64
C LYS A 7 7.00 9.78 -16.46
N ARG A 8 7.11 9.66 -17.79
CA ARG A 8 7.50 10.78 -18.67
C ARG A 8 6.46 11.92 -18.67
N MET A 9 5.16 11.61 -18.62
CA MET A 9 4.09 12.60 -18.57
C MET A 9 4.09 13.37 -17.24
N LEU A 10 4.13 12.63 -16.12
CA LEU A 10 4.22 13.19 -14.78
C LEU A 10 5.47 14.07 -14.62
N ASN A 11 6.64 13.63 -15.08
CA ASN A 11 7.87 14.43 -14.99
C ASN A 11 7.74 15.78 -15.70
N ARG A 12 7.01 15.86 -16.82
CA ARG A 12 6.72 17.12 -17.53
C ARG A 12 5.81 18.03 -16.70
N GLU A 13 4.79 17.46 -16.06
CA GLU A 13 3.84 18.20 -15.22
C GLU A 13 4.48 18.67 -13.90
N LEU A 14 5.31 17.84 -13.28
CA LEU A 14 6.12 18.19 -12.10
C LEU A 14 7.20 19.23 -12.42
N THR A 15 7.77 19.21 -13.63
CA THR A 15 8.69 20.27 -14.09
C THR A 15 7.94 21.60 -14.22
N HIS A 16 6.77 21.61 -14.87
CA HIS A 16 5.93 22.81 -14.97
C HIS A 16 5.50 23.32 -13.57
N LEU A 17 5.11 22.43 -12.65
CA LEU A 17 4.78 22.78 -11.27
C LEU A 17 5.96 23.42 -10.51
N SER A 18 7.18 22.91 -10.72
CA SER A 18 8.41 23.49 -10.17
C SER A 18 8.63 24.93 -10.64
N GLU A 19 8.48 25.18 -11.95
CA GLU A 19 8.64 26.52 -12.53
C GLU A 19 7.58 27.53 -12.05
N MET A 20 6.37 27.08 -11.69
CA MET A 20 5.27 27.97 -11.27
C MET A 20 5.53 28.69 -9.93
N SER A 21 6.18 28.06 -8.94
CA SER A 21 6.48 28.70 -7.64
C SER A 21 7.44 27.89 -6.76
N ARG A 22 8.11 28.54 -5.79
CA ARG A 22 8.91 27.84 -4.76
C ARG A 22 8.13 26.73 -4.05
N SER A 23 6.86 26.97 -3.72
CA SER A 23 5.96 25.95 -3.16
C SER A 23 5.68 24.80 -4.12
N GLY A 24 5.53 25.08 -5.42
CA GLY A 24 5.37 24.07 -6.45
C GLY A 24 6.64 23.23 -6.65
N ASN A 25 7.82 23.84 -6.54
CA ASN A 25 9.09 23.12 -6.52
C ASN A 25 9.19 22.16 -5.33
N GLN A 26 8.84 22.59 -4.11
CA GLN A 26 8.83 21.72 -2.93
C GLN A 26 7.84 20.54 -3.08
N VAL A 27 6.67 20.77 -3.70
CA VAL A 27 5.71 19.69 -4.04
C VAL A 27 6.29 18.75 -5.11
N SER A 28 6.93 19.29 -6.14
CA SER A 28 7.55 18.54 -7.24
C SER A 28 8.68 17.63 -6.76
N GLU A 29 9.58 18.16 -5.93
CA GLU A 29 10.66 17.41 -5.28
C GLU A 29 10.11 16.33 -4.34
N TYR A 30 9.12 16.66 -3.51
CA TYR A 30 8.45 15.69 -2.64
C TYR A 30 7.84 14.53 -3.44
N ILE A 31 7.09 14.83 -4.51
CA ILE A 31 6.46 13.81 -5.33
C ILE A 31 7.52 12.94 -6.03
N SER A 32 8.55 13.54 -6.62
CA SER A 32 9.62 12.79 -7.28
C SER A 32 10.49 11.97 -6.34
N ASN A 33 10.63 12.37 -5.07
CA ASN A 33 11.41 11.63 -4.09
C ASN A 33 10.61 10.49 -3.42
N THR A 34 9.28 10.53 -3.50
CA THR A 34 8.38 9.63 -2.76
C THR A 34 7.61 8.65 -3.66
N PHE A 35 7.15 9.10 -4.84
CA PHE A 35 6.24 8.33 -5.71
C PHE A 35 6.84 7.87 -7.04
N LEU A 36 8.13 8.14 -7.27
CA LEU A 36 8.87 7.69 -8.44
C LEU A 36 10.04 6.79 -8.06
N ASP A 37 9.97 5.54 -8.52
CA ASP A 37 11.06 4.57 -8.48
C ASP A 37 12.36 5.13 -9.10
N LYS A 38 13.35 5.46 -8.26
CA LYS A 38 14.67 5.94 -8.66
C LYS A 38 15.66 4.79 -8.73
N GLN A 39 16.27 4.58 -9.90
CA GLN A 39 17.47 3.77 -10.01
C GLN A 39 18.59 4.44 -9.20
N HIS A 40 18.97 3.81 -8.08
CA HIS A 40 20.07 4.27 -7.26
C HIS A 40 21.40 3.83 -7.91
N GLU A 41 22.28 4.78 -8.24
CA GLU A 41 23.68 4.43 -8.48
C GLU A 41 24.28 3.92 -7.16
N VAL A 42 24.98 2.78 -7.23
CA VAL A 42 25.46 2.07 -6.03
C VAL A 42 26.75 2.71 -5.51
N GLU A 43 26.64 3.88 -4.88
CA GLU A 43 27.74 4.51 -4.17
C GLU A 43 28.20 3.64 -3.00
N ILE A 44 29.48 3.26 -2.97
CA ILE A 44 30.06 2.46 -1.89
C ILE A 44 30.27 3.37 -0.66
N PRO A 45 29.63 3.11 0.50
CA PRO A 45 29.73 4.00 1.65
C PRO A 45 31.17 4.18 2.16
N CYS A 46 31.58 5.43 2.32
CA CYS A 46 32.88 5.78 2.90
C CYS A 46 32.93 5.31 4.38
N PRO A 47 34.02 4.66 4.85
CA PRO A 47 34.03 4.01 6.16
C PRO A 47 33.86 5.00 7.33
N ALA A 48 32.65 5.01 7.90
CA ALA A 48 32.27 5.88 9.00
C ALA A 48 33.14 5.71 10.27
N GLN A 49 33.32 6.80 11.02
CA GLN A 49 34.03 6.75 12.29
C GLN A 49 33.25 5.96 13.35
N LYS A 50 33.96 5.18 14.16
CA LYS A 50 33.36 4.23 15.11
C LYS A 50 32.57 4.92 16.22
N GLU A 51 31.24 4.92 16.11
CA GLU A 51 30.36 5.06 17.28
C GLU A 51 30.61 3.93 18.29
N LYS A 52 30.34 4.20 19.57
CA LYS A 52 30.65 3.29 20.68
C LYS A 52 29.59 2.21 20.85
N GLU A 53 30.03 0.95 20.79
CA GLU A 53 29.45 -0.27 21.36
C GLU A 53 27.98 -0.23 21.83
N LYS A 54 27.05 -0.14 20.87
CA LYS A 54 25.75 -0.80 21.05
C LYS A 54 25.96 -2.32 21.01
N LYS A 55 25.22 -3.08 21.82
CA LYS A 55 25.35 -4.55 21.90
C LYS A 55 25.07 -5.17 20.53
N LYS A 56 26.09 -5.75 19.89
CA LYS A 56 25.95 -6.51 18.64
C LYS A 56 24.96 -7.66 18.83
N ARG A 57 23.74 -7.50 18.30
CA ARG A 57 22.85 -8.61 17.99
C ARG A 57 23.32 -9.22 16.66
N PRO A 58 23.08 -10.52 16.40
CA PRO A 58 23.30 -11.07 15.07
C PRO A 58 22.19 -10.60 14.11
N MET A 59 22.53 -10.38 12.84
CA MET A 59 21.59 -10.02 11.74
C MET A 59 20.46 -11.05 11.53
N SER A 60 20.52 -12.22 12.20
CA SER A 60 19.45 -13.23 12.22
C SER A 60 18.34 -12.95 13.24
N GLN A 61 18.38 -11.81 13.94
CA GLN A 61 17.31 -11.33 14.83
C GLN A 61 16.67 -10.08 14.25
N ILE A 62 15.39 -10.18 13.90
CA ILE A 62 14.56 -9.03 13.50
C ILE A 62 14.58 -8.00 14.64
N SER A 63 14.94 -6.76 14.33
CA SER A 63 14.90 -5.61 15.22
C SER A 63 13.43 -5.26 15.58
N GLY A 64 13.23 -4.34 16.53
CA GLY A 64 11.88 -3.95 16.97
C GLY A 64 11.19 -4.94 17.91
N VAL A 65 11.19 -6.24 17.58
CA VAL A 65 10.39 -7.27 18.26
C VAL A 65 10.61 -7.29 19.78
N LYS A 66 9.56 -6.89 20.49
CA LYS A 66 9.38 -6.86 21.95
C LYS A 66 8.81 -8.20 22.41
N LYS A 67 9.09 -8.60 23.64
CA LYS A 67 8.42 -9.77 24.25
C LYS A 67 6.97 -9.44 24.60
N LEU A 68 6.10 -10.44 24.52
CA LEU A 68 4.71 -10.41 24.97
C LEU A 68 4.57 -9.69 26.33
N MET A 69 3.85 -8.57 26.36
CA MET A 69 3.63 -7.76 27.58
C MET A 69 2.33 -8.11 28.32
N HIS A 70 1.43 -8.83 27.67
CA HIS A 70 0.15 -9.28 28.23
C HIS A 70 0.20 -10.78 28.57
N SER A 71 -0.55 -11.20 29.59
CA SER A 71 -0.60 -12.61 29.98
C SER A 71 -1.51 -13.41 29.03
N SER A 72 -1.00 -14.52 28.49
CA SER A 72 -1.73 -15.49 27.63
C SER A 72 -2.95 -16.16 28.29
N SER A 73 -3.24 -15.86 29.57
CA SER A 73 -4.30 -16.48 30.38
C SER A 73 -5.67 -15.79 30.25
N LEU A 74 -6.11 -15.49 29.02
CA LEU A 74 -7.50 -15.10 28.75
C LEU A 74 -8.36 -16.36 28.61
N THR A 75 -9.08 -16.75 29.68
CA THR A 75 -10.09 -17.80 29.55
C THR A 75 -11.26 -17.33 28.69
N ASN A 76 -11.77 -18.19 27.78
CA ASN A 76 -12.87 -17.86 26.86
C ASN A 76 -14.14 -17.29 27.54
N SER A 77 -14.37 -17.60 28.82
CA SER A 77 -15.46 -17.03 29.64
C SER A 77 -15.20 -15.62 30.18
N SER A 78 -14.13 -14.93 29.74
CA SER A 78 -13.69 -13.63 30.28
C SER A 78 -13.20 -12.62 29.24
N ILE A 79 -13.43 -12.91 27.95
CA ILE A 79 -13.05 -12.02 26.84
C ILE A 79 -14.09 -10.88 26.73
N PRO A 80 -13.68 -9.61 26.65
CA PRO A 80 -14.61 -8.49 26.47
C PRO A 80 -15.31 -8.52 25.11
N ARG A 81 -16.50 -7.91 25.03
CA ARG A 81 -17.34 -7.87 23.80
C ARG A 81 -16.59 -7.40 22.55
N PHE A 82 -15.68 -6.44 22.71
CA PHE A 82 -14.87 -5.86 21.63
C PHE A 82 -13.37 -6.21 21.75
N GLY A 83 -13.04 -7.32 22.43
CA GLY A 83 -11.66 -7.74 22.70
C GLY A 83 -10.94 -6.95 23.80
N VAL A 84 -11.28 -5.66 23.96
CA VAL A 84 -10.64 -4.74 24.92
C VAL A 84 -11.56 -4.41 26.11
N LYS A 85 -10.97 -4.09 27.27
CA LYS A 85 -11.71 -3.66 28.46
C LYS A 85 -11.83 -2.14 28.45
N THR A 86 -13.05 -1.61 28.45
CA THR A 86 -13.34 -0.18 28.56
C THR A 86 -14.55 0.04 29.48
N GLU A 87 -14.57 1.18 30.19
CA GLU A 87 -15.73 1.62 30.97
C GLU A 87 -16.82 2.27 30.09
N GLN A 88 -16.54 2.48 28.79
CA GLN A 88 -17.40 3.18 27.84
C GLN A 88 -17.94 2.25 26.75
N GLU A 89 -18.16 0.97 27.09
CA GLU A 89 -18.53 -0.11 26.16
C GLU A 89 -19.78 0.21 25.32
N ASP A 90 -20.83 0.81 25.90
CA ASP A 90 -22.05 1.20 25.18
C ASP A 90 -21.83 2.33 24.15
N VAL A 91 -20.86 3.22 24.41
CA VAL A 91 -20.51 4.31 23.48
C VAL A 91 -19.64 3.75 22.35
N LEU A 92 -18.68 2.89 22.70
CA LEU A 92 -17.86 2.17 21.72
C LEU A 92 -18.71 1.30 20.79
N ALA A 93 -19.69 0.59 21.35
CA ALA A 93 -20.66 -0.19 20.59
C ALA A 93 -21.39 0.64 19.53
N LYS A 94 -21.71 1.90 19.86
CA LYS A 94 -22.43 2.80 18.96
C LYS A 94 -21.56 3.33 17.83
N GLU A 95 -20.32 3.77 18.09
CA GLU A 95 -19.41 4.18 17.00
C GLU A 95 -19.13 2.99 16.06
N LEU A 96 -19.11 1.76 16.57
CA LEU A 96 -18.94 0.54 15.77
C LEU A 96 -20.16 0.14 14.92
N GLU A 97 -21.33 0.77 15.09
CA GLU A 97 -22.47 0.62 14.14
C GLU A 97 -22.11 1.17 12.74
N ASP A 98 -21.10 2.04 12.66
CA ASP A 98 -20.60 2.63 11.42
C ASP A 98 -19.40 1.87 10.81
N VAL A 99 -19.03 0.69 11.33
CA VAL A 99 -17.86 -0.10 10.85
C VAL A 99 -17.92 -0.47 9.36
N ASN A 100 -19.12 -0.52 8.78
CA ASN A 100 -19.37 -0.80 7.37
C ASN A 100 -19.46 0.47 6.49
N LYS A 101 -19.12 1.67 7.00
CA LYS A 101 -19.31 2.96 6.31
C LYS A 101 -17.98 3.69 6.12
N TRP A 102 -17.88 4.45 5.03
CA TRP A 102 -16.77 5.38 4.82
C TRP A 102 -16.84 6.52 5.84
N GLY A 103 -15.69 7.00 6.32
CA GLY A 103 -15.62 8.11 7.28
C GLY A 103 -15.92 7.74 8.73
N LEU A 104 -15.73 6.48 9.13
CA LEU A 104 -15.78 6.04 10.53
C LEU A 104 -14.87 6.91 11.43
N HIS A 105 -15.36 7.28 12.62
CA HIS A 105 -14.60 8.08 13.57
C HIS A 105 -13.50 7.29 14.31
N VAL A 106 -12.47 6.84 13.57
CA VAL A 106 -11.35 6.04 14.09
C VAL A 106 -10.64 6.67 15.30
N PHE A 107 -10.47 7.99 15.33
CA PHE A 107 -9.92 8.71 16.49
C PHE A 107 -10.81 8.57 17.74
N ARG A 108 -12.14 8.60 17.57
CA ARG A 108 -13.08 8.43 18.68
C ARG A 108 -13.09 6.98 19.19
N ILE A 109 -12.97 6.01 18.29
CA ILE A 109 -12.74 4.61 18.66
C ILE A 109 -11.42 4.45 19.43
N ALA A 110 -10.35 5.15 19.04
CA ALA A 110 -9.08 5.13 19.78
C ALA A 110 -9.24 5.65 21.21
N GLU A 111 -9.95 6.76 21.44
CA GLU A 111 -10.28 7.25 22.78
C GLU A 111 -11.08 6.21 23.60
N LEU A 112 -12.21 5.75 23.05
CA LEU A 112 -13.17 4.87 23.73
C LEU A 112 -12.63 3.46 24.02
N SER A 113 -11.63 3.00 23.26
CA SER A 113 -10.97 1.69 23.42
C SER A 113 -9.77 1.71 24.39
N GLY A 114 -9.37 2.87 24.90
CA GLY A 114 -8.15 3.01 25.71
C GLY A 114 -6.87 2.97 24.86
N ASN A 115 -6.89 3.64 23.71
CA ASN A 115 -5.88 3.60 22.64
C ASN A 115 -5.61 2.17 22.11
N ARG A 116 -6.69 1.43 21.84
CA ARG A 116 -6.67 0.10 21.19
C ARG A 116 -7.57 0.02 19.94
N PRO A 117 -7.56 1.01 19.02
CA PRO A 117 -8.42 1.01 17.84
C PRO A 117 -8.16 -0.18 16.92
N LEU A 118 -6.90 -0.61 16.73
CA LEU A 118 -6.58 -1.71 15.82
C LEU A 118 -7.13 -3.04 16.35
N THR A 119 -6.95 -3.33 17.64
CA THR A 119 -7.54 -4.52 18.26
C THR A 119 -9.06 -4.54 18.14
N VAL A 120 -9.72 -3.42 18.41
CA VAL A 120 -11.19 -3.32 18.37
C VAL A 120 -11.76 -3.44 16.96
N ILE A 121 -11.19 -2.72 16.00
CA ILE A 121 -11.67 -2.70 14.61
C ILE A 121 -11.42 -4.06 13.95
N MET A 122 -10.23 -4.65 14.12
CA MET A 122 -9.95 -6.01 13.62
C MET A 122 -10.86 -7.06 14.25
N HIS A 123 -11.08 -7.05 15.56
CA HIS A 123 -12.00 -7.99 16.19
C HIS A 123 -13.43 -7.84 15.66
N THR A 124 -13.93 -6.60 15.53
CA THR A 124 -15.27 -6.33 14.98
C THR A 124 -15.41 -6.82 13.55
N ILE A 125 -14.44 -6.52 12.67
CA ILE A 125 -14.42 -6.97 11.27
C ILE A 125 -14.35 -8.51 11.14
N PHE A 126 -13.58 -9.18 12.00
CA PHE A 126 -13.47 -10.64 12.01
C PHE A 126 -14.77 -11.34 12.48
N GLN A 127 -15.61 -10.66 13.27
CA GLN A 127 -16.94 -11.13 13.64
C GLN A 127 -17.95 -10.85 12.51
N GLU A 128 -17.96 -9.62 11.98
CA GLU A 128 -18.87 -9.16 10.91
C GLU A 128 -18.74 -10.01 9.64
N ARG A 129 -17.50 -10.37 9.25
CA ARG A 129 -17.20 -11.25 8.12
C ARG A 129 -17.10 -12.73 8.47
N ASP A 130 -17.47 -13.15 9.69
CA ASP A 130 -17.46 -14.53 10.19
C ASP A 130 -16.10 -15.27 10.06
N LEU A 131 -15.00 -14.54 9.83
CA LEU A 131 -13.65 -15.05 9.54
C LEU A 131 -13.13 -15.95 10.66
N LEU A 132 -13.48 -15.63 11.91
CA LEU A 132 -13.23 -16.45 13.10
C LEU A 132 -13.75 -17.89 12.93
N LYS A 133 -14.97 -18.05 12.40
CA LYS A 133 -15.62 -19.35 12.20
C LYS A 133 -15.10 -20.04 10.95
N THR A 134 -15.01 -19.32 9.83
CA THR A 134 -14.51 -19.83 8.53
C THR A 134 -13.11 -20.41 8.65
N PHE A 135 -12.21 -19.71 9.35
CA PHE A 135 -10.81 -20.13 9.52
C PHE A 135 -10.49 -20.78 10.87
N LYS A 136 -11.51 -20.98 11.72
CA LYS A 136 -11.40 -21.63 13.03
C LYS A 136 -10.34 -20.98 13.92
N ILE A 137 -10.32 -19.65 13.94
CA ILE A 137 -9.37 -18.86 14.71
C ILE A 137 -9.90 -18.78 16.15
N PRO A 138 -9.16 -19.23 17.18
CA PRO A 138 -9.58 -19.03 18.56
C PRO A 138 -9.59 -17.54 18.88
N VAL A 139 -10.66 -17.05 19.50
CA VAL A 139 -10.83 -15.62 19.80
C VAL A 139 -9.79 -15.11 20.80
N ASP A 140 -9.32 -15.95 21.72
CA ASP A 140 -8.20 -15.66 22.61
C ASP A 140 -6.87 -15.54 21.84
N THR A 141 -6.61 -16.41 20.85
CA THR A 141 -5.46 -16.27 19.94
C THR A 141 -5.54 -14.98 19.14
N LEU A 142 -6.72 -14.64 18.61
CA LEU A 142 -6.92 -13.40 17.84
C LEU A 142 -6.62 -12.16 18.69
N ILE A 143 -7.20 -12.05 19.89
CA ILE A 143 -6.96 -10.90 20.76
C ILE A 143 -5.51 -10.84 21.24
N THR A 144 -4.87 -11.98 21.53
CA THR A 144 -3.46 -12.02 21.93
C THR A 144 -2.54 -11.56 20.79
N TYR A 145 -2.78 -12.01 19.55
CA TYR A 145 -2.05 -11.52 18.38
C TYR A 145 -2.29 -10.02 18.14
N LEU A 146 -3.55 -9.55 18.15
CA LEU A 146 -3.89 -8.15 17.87
C LEU A 146 -3.32 -7.18 18.90
N MET A 147 -3.41 -7.50 20.21
CA MET A 147 -2.79 -6.67 21.24
C MET A 147 -1.26 -6.62 21.09
N THR A 148 -0.64 -7.75 20.70
CA THR A 148 0.81 -7.83 20.47
C THR A 148 1.22 -7.03 19.23
N LEU A 149 0.45 -7.10 18.15
CA LEU A 149 0.63 -6.31 16.92
C LEU A 149 0.53 -4.81 17.23
N GLU A 150 -0.51 -4.42 17.98
CA GLU A 150 -0.74 -3.04 18.39
C GLU A 150 0.35 -2.51 19.36
N ASP A 151 0.95 -3.37 20.20
CA ASP A 151 2.13 -3.03 21.01
C ASP A 151 3.42 -2.81 20.19
N HIS A 152 3.45 -3.22 18.91
CA HIS A 152 4.57 -3.00 17.99
C HIS A 152 4.40 -1.76 17.12
N TYR A 153 3.23 -1.13 17.08
CA TYR A 153 3.09 0.24 16.59
C TYR A 153 3.65 1.24 17.61
N HIS A 154 4.26 2.33 17.14
CA HIS A 154 5.00 3.26 18.00
C HIS A 154 4.08 4.40 18.43
N ALA A 155 3.69 4.44 19.71
CA ALA A 155 2.77 5.46 20.24
C ALA A 155 3.36 6.88 20.29
N ASP A 156 4.68 7.02 20.09
CA ASP A 156 5.39 8.29 19.91
C ASP A 156 5.51 8.73 18.45
N VAL A 157 5.12 7.90 17.47
CA VAL A 157 5.03 8.22 16.03
C VAL A 157 3.65 8.84 15.73
N ALA A 158 3.60 9.95 15.00
CA ALA A 158 2.43 10.84 15.00
C ALA A 158 1.33 10.39 14.02
N TYR A 159 1.71 9.86 12.86
CA TYR A 159 0.84 9.35 11.81
C TYR A 159 0.91 7.82 11.70
N HIS A 160 2.08 7.25 11.38
CA HIS A 160 2.27 5.81 11.11
C HIS A 160 2.26 4.98 12.41
N ASN A 161 1.08 4.90 13.03
CA ASN A 161 0.81 4.26 14.32
C ASN A 161 -0.47 3.40 14.24
N ASN A 162 -0.87 2.81 15.38
CA ASN A 162 -2.01 1.90 15.45
C ASN A 162 -3.36 2.53 15.08
N ILE A 163 -3.50 3.86 15.15
CA ILE A 163 -4.71 4.55 14.71
C ILE A 163 -4.79 4.55 13.18
N HIS A 164 -3.67 4.80 12.49
CA HIS A 164 -3.62 4.79 11.02
C HIS A 164 -3.84 3.36 10.49
N ALA A 165 -3.13 2.37 11.04
CA ALA A 165 -3.35 0.97 10.70
C ALA A 165 -4.82 0.53 10.86
N ALA A 166 -5.52 1.02 11.89
CA ALA A 166 -6.94 0.74 12.08
C ALA A 166 -7.85 1.43 11.04
N ASP A 167 -7.51 2.64 10.58
CA ASP A 167 -8.23 3.34 9.50
C ASP A 167 -8.01 2.66 8.15
N VAL A 168 -6.78 2.22 7.83
CA VAL A 168 -6.49 1.46 6.60
C VAL A 168 -7.21 0.11 6.62
N VAL A 169 -7.19 -0.62 7.73
CA VAL A 169 -7.97 -1.87 7.92
C VAL A 169 -9.46 -1.64 7.66
N GLN A 170 -10.05 -0.60 8.24
CA GLN A 170 -11.48 -0.35 8.07
C GLN A 170 -11.82 0.17 6.66
N SER A 171 -10.95 0.98 6.08
CA SER A 171 -11.07 1.46 4.69
C SER A 171 -11.01 0.28 3.70
N THR A 172 -10.04 -0.63 3.84
CA THR A 172 -9.99 -1.89 3.07
C THR A 172 -11.24 -2.74 3.31
N HIS A 173 -11.75 -2.84 4.55
CA HIS A 173 -13.00 -3.56 4.83
C HIS A 173 -14.22 -2.96 4.13
N VAL A 174 -14.32 -1.63 3.98
CA VAL A 174 -15.40 -1.00 3.21
C VAL A 174 -15.23 -1.26 1.71
N LEU A 175 -14.01 -1.13 1.16
CA LEU A 175 -13.73 -1.39 -0.26
C LEU A 175 -13.91 -2.88 -0.65
N LEU A 176 -13.71 -3.82 0.28
CA LEU A 176 -14.06 -5.24 0.11
C LEU A 176 -15.58 -5.51 0.13
N SER A 177 -16.42 -4.50 0.36
CA SER A 177 -17.89 -4.56 0.31
C SER A 177 -18.48 -3.75 -0.86
N THR A 178 -17.65 -3.21 -1.76
CA THR A 178 -18.08 -2.53 -2.98
C THR A 178 -18.92 -3.46 -3.87
N PRO A 179 -20.15 -3.08 -4.27
CA PRO A 179 -21.04 -3.92 -5.09
C PRO A 179 -20.43 -4.49 -6.38
N ALA A 180 -19.63 -3.71 -7.12
CA ALA A 180 -18.91 -4.17 -8.30
C ALA A 180 -17.89 -5.30 -8.02
N LEU A 181 -17.58 -5.56 -6.74
CA LEU A 181 -16.68 -6.62 -6.26
C LEU A 181 -17.42 -7.70 -5.45
N GLU A 182 -18.77 -7.69 -5.42
CA GLU A 182 -19.58 -8.70 -4.70
C GLU A 182 -19.25 -10.12 -5.19
N ALA A 183 -18.94 -11.01 -4.24
CA ALA A 183 -18.54 -12.41 -4.48
C ALA A 183 -17.32 -12.61 -5.42
N VAL A 184 -16.57 -11.55 -5.75
CA VAL A 184 -15.34 -11.67 -6.57
C VAL A 184 -14.23 -12.34 -5.79
N PHE A 185 -14.00 -11.93 -4.54
CA PHE A 185 -12.92 -12.44 -3.69
C PHE A 185 -13.36 -13.61 -2.80
N THR A 186 -12.45 -14.58 -2.61
CA THR A 186 -12.62 -15.66 -1.64
C THR A 186 -12.33 -15.18 -0.22
N ASP A 187 -12.83 -15.91 0.79
CA ASP A 187 -12.55 -15.63 2.20
C ASP A 187 -11.04 -15.52 2.52
N LEU A 188 -10.18 -16.23 1.76
CA LEU A 188 -8.73 -16.23 1.98
C LEU A 188 -8.06 -14.99 1.41
N GLU A 189 -8.59 -14.43 0.33
CA GLU A 189 -8.16 -13.14 -0.24
C GLU A 189 -8.66 -11.97 0.63
N ILE A 190 -9.90 -12.05 1.11
CA ILE A 190 -10.48 -11.12 2.10
C ILE A 190 -9.62 -11.11 3.39
N LEU A 191 -9.28 -12.30 3.92
CA LEU A 191 -8.39 -12.43 5.08
C LEU A 191 -6.99 -11.89 4.79
N ALA A 192 -6.44 -12.12 3.59
CA ALA A 192 -5.13 -11.61 3.20
C ALA A 192 -5.09 -10.08 3.15
N ALA A 193 -6.07 -9.44 2.51
CA ALA A 193 -6.12 -7.99 2.40
C ALA A 193 -6.31 -7.31 3.77
N ILE A 194 -7.27 -7.78 4.57
CA ILE A 194 -7.51 -7.23 5.93
C ILE A 194 -6.27 -7.44 6.82
N PHE A 195 -5.62 -8.60 6.77
CA PHE A 195 -4.40 -8.85 7.53
C PHE A 195 -3.21 -8.02 7.03
N ALA A 196 -3.05 -7.84 5.72
CA ALA A 196 -2.03 -6.98 5.14
C ALA A 196 -2.19 -5.53 5.62
N SER A 197 -3.41 -4.96 5.51
CA SER A 197 -3.74 -3.63 6.04
C SER A 197 -3.44 -3.51 7.54
N ALA A 198 -3.63 -4.57 8.32
CA ALA A 198 -3.35 -4.55 9.76
C ALA A 198 -1.86 -4.57 10.13
N ILE A 199 -0.97 -5.03 9.23
CA ILE A 199 0.47 -5.15 9.47
C ILE A 199 1.34 -4.22 8.61
N HIS A 200 0.76 -3.48 7.65
CA HIS A 200 1.53 -2.82 6.58
C HIS A 200 2.61 -1.85 7.07
N ASP A 201 2.45 -1.31 8.28
CA ASP A 201 3.29 -0.28 8.91
C ASP A 201 3.91 -0.73 10.28
N VAL A 202 3.78 -2.01 10.65
CA VAL A 202 4.15 -2.42 12.03
C VAL A 202 5.63 -2.18 12.34
N ASP A 203 5.93 -1.52 13.46
CA ASP A 203 7.26 -1.06 13.87
C ASP A 203 7.85 0.10 13.02
N HIS A 204 7.02 0.89 12.33
CA HIS A 204 7.45 2.09 11.60
C HIS A 204 8.18 3.13 12.51
N PRO A 205 9.40 3.57 12.17
CA PRO A 205 10.29 4.35 13.04
C PRO A 205 10.11 5.89 12.93
N GLY A 206 9.01 6.33 12.32
CA GLY A 206 8.68 7.74 12.11
C GLY A 206 9.59 8.49 11.16
N VAL A 207 10.16 7.80 10.15
CA VAL A 207 11.03 8.36 9.10
C VAL A 207 10.99 7.50 7.84
N SER A 208 11.15 8.13 6.67
CA SER A 208 11.06 7.46 5.35
C SER A 208 12.21 6.50 5.03
N ASN A 209 11.97 5.62 4.03
CA ASN A 209 12.99 4.76 3.42
C ASN A 209 14.28 5.54 3.07
N GLN A 210 14.16 6.71 2.43
CA GLN A 210 15.32 7.52 2.05
C GLN A 210 16.13 8.02 3.28
N PHE A 211 15.49 8.38 4.39
CA PHE A 211 16.21 8.72 5.62
C PHE A 211 16.98 7.50 6.17
N LEU A 212 16.38 6.32 6.13
CA LEU A 212 17.01 5.07 6.60
C LEU A 212 18.22 4.66 5.75
N ILE A 213 18.17 4.90 4.43
CA ILE A 213 19.27 4.71 3.48
C ILE A 213 20.37 5.75 3.73
N ASN A 214 20.03 7.04 3.69
CA ASN A 214 20.98 8.14 3.85
C ASN A 214 21.71 8.10 5.22
N THR A 215 21.07 7.56 6.26
CA THR A 215 21.69 7.38 7.59
C THR A 215 22.40 6.04 7.80
N ASN A 216 22.51 5.19 6.76
CA ASN A 216 23.16 3.87 6.80
C ASN A 216 22.61 2.99 7.94
N SER A 217 21.28 2.93 8.07
CA SER A 217 20.60 2.24 9.16
C SER A 217 20.73 0.71 9.10
N GLU A 218 20.56 0.03 10.24
CA GLU A 218 20.58 -1.44 10.31
C GLU A 218 19.46 -2.08 9.47
N LEU A 219 18.33 -1.40 9.27
CA LEU A 219 17.25 -1.84 8.36
C LEU A 219 17.67 -1.72 6.89
N ALA A 220 18.20 -0.56 6.48
CA ALA A 220 18.63 -0.32 5.11
C ALA A 220 19.73 -1.32 4.67
N LEU A 221 20.71 -1.56 5.55
CA LEU A 221 21.76 -2.57 5.37
C LEU A 221 21.24 -4.02 5.39
N MET A 222 20.09 -4.30 6.02
CA MET A 222 19.46 -5.63 6.05
C MET A 222 18.62 -5.90 4.80
N TYR A 223 17.97 -4.87 4.26
CA TYR A 223 17.07 -4.96 3.09
C TYR A 223 17.69 -4.46 1.78
N ASN A 224 18.96 -4.04 1.80
CA ASN A 224 19.72 -3.60 0.62
C ASN A 224 19.03 -2.44 -0.10
N ASP A 225 18.66 -1.43 0.68
CA ASP A 225 18.06 -0.16 0.25
C ASP A 225 16.75 -0.27 -0.57
N SER A 226 16.16 -1.47 -0.63
CA SER A 226 15.01 -1.82 -1.48
C SER A 226 13.77 -2.11 -0.66
N SER A 227 12.77 -1.22 -0.69
CA SER A 227 11.51 -1.31 0.07
C SER A 227 11.77 -1.70 1.54
N VAL A 228 12.61 -0.89 2.20
CA VAL A 228 13.29 -1.22 3.47
C VAL A 228 12.29 -1.36 4.62
N LEU A 229 11.31 -0.46 4.69
CA LEU A 229 10.24 -0.44 5.68
C LEU A 229 9.24 -1.56 5.43
N GLU A 230 8.78 -1.72 4.20
CA GLU A 230 7.72 -2.63 3.78
C GLU A 230 8.16 -4.10 3.99
N ASN A 231 9.44 -4.42 3.74
CA ASN A 231 10.03 -5.70 4.10
C ASN A 231 10.16 -5.90 5.63
N HIS A 232 10.41 -4.84 6.40
CA HIS A 232 10.47 -4.88 7.87
C HIS A 232 9.09 -5.13 8.48
N HIS A 233 8.07 -4.42 8.01
CA HIS A 233 6.67 -4.57 8.41
C HIS A 233 6.17 -6.00 8.17
N LEU A 234 6.46 -6.57 6.99
CA LEU A 234 6.22 -7.98 6.70
C LEU A 234 7.00 -8.93 7.62
N ALA A 235 8.28 -8.65 7.89
CA ALA A 235 9.10 -9.50 8.74
C ALA A 235 8.60 -9.52 10.20
N VAL A 236 8.26 -8.35 10.76
CA VAL A 236 7.70 -8.21 12.11
C VAL A 236 6.31 -8.85 12.19
N GLY A 237 5.36 -8.46 11.33
CA GLY A 237 3.98 -8.97 11.36
C GLY A 237 3.91 -10.51 11.29
N PHE A 238 4.68 -11.13 10.38
CA PHE A 238 4.75 -12.59 10.32
C PHE A 238 5.59 -13.22 11.45
N LYS A 239 6.49 -12.49 12.10
CA LYS A 239 7.25 -12.98 13.27
C LYS A 239 6.39 -13.02 14.53
N LEU A 240 5.47 -12.07 14.72
CA LEU A 240 4.60 -12.02 15.90
C LEU A 240 3.68 -13.25 16.02
N LEU A 241 3.32 -13.89 14.90
CA LEU A 241 2.61 -15.18 14.87
C LEU A 241 3.35 -16.32 15.61
N GLN A 242 4.63 -16.15 15.93
CA GLN A 242 5.46 -17.15 16.63
C GLN A 242 5.58 -16.90 18.14
N GLU A 243 4.96 -15.85 18.68
CA GLU A 243 4.84 -15.62 20.12
C GLU A 243 3.74 -16.54 20.74
N GLU A 244 3.69 -16.60 22.07
CA GLU A 244 2.77 -17.49 22.78
C GLU A 244 1.29 -17.12 22.54
N ASN A 245 0.51 -18.09 22.06
CA ASN A 245 -0.90 -17.92 21.65
C ASN A 245 -1.12 -16.86 20.55
N CYS A 246 -0.18 -16.69 19.61
CA CYS A 246 -0.28 -15.69 18.54
C CYS A 246 -0.51 -16.23 17.12
N ASP A 247 -0.42 -17.54 16.85
CA ASP A 247 -0.63 -18.08 15.50
C ASP A 247 -2.12 -18.15 15.13
N ILE A 248 -2.69 -17.01 14.70
CA ILE A 248 -4.07 -16.93 14.18
C ILE A 248 -4.28 -17.77 12.90
N PHE A 249 -3.22 -18.29 12.29
CA PHE A 249 -3.26 -19.14 11.10
C PHE A 249 -2.97 -20.62 11.40
N GLN A 250 -2.94 -21.02 12.68
CA GLN A 250 -2.66 -22.39 13.12
C GLN A 250 -3.56 -23.45 12.47
N ASN A 251 -4.83 -23.12 12.22
CA ASN A 251 -5.84 -24.04 11.67
C ASN A 251 -5.99 -23.97 10.13
N LEU A 252 -5.19 -23.15 9.45
CA LEU A 252 -5.13 -23.12 7.99
C LEU A 252 -4.31 -24.29 7.44
N THR A 253 -4.75 -24.90 6.34
CA THR A 253 -3.95 -25.90 5.63
C THR A 253 -2.63 -25.31 5.10
N LYS A 254 -1.61 -26.15 4.89
CA LYS A 254 -0.30 -25.71 4.33
C LYS A 254 -0.47 -24.90 3.03
N LYS A 255 -1.35 -25.32 2.12
CA LYS A 255 -1.65 -24.60 0.87
C LYS A 255 -2.26 -23.21 1.15
N GLN A 256 -3.25 -23.12 2.04
CA GLN A 256 -3.83 -21.84 2.45
C GLN A 256 -2.78 -20.91 3.09
N ARG A 257 -1.91 -21.41 3.98
CA ARG A 257 -0.84 -20.61 4.59
C ARG A 257 0.18 -20.11 3.55
N GLN A 258 0.48 -20.91 2.52
CA GLN A 258 1.36 -20.50 1.41
C GLN A 258 0.70 -19.43 0.52
N SER A 259 -0.56 -19.62 0.10
CA SER A 259 -1.31 -18.63 -0.69
C SER A 259 -1.51 -17.32 0.07
N LEU A 260 -1.98 -17.40 1.33
CA LEU A 260 -2.13 -16.24 2.21
C LEU A 260 -0.80 -15.47 2.35
N ARG A 261 0.30 -16.17 2.66
CA ARG A 261 1.61 -15.53 2.81
C ARG A 261 2.07 -14.85 1.52
N LYS A 262 1.84 -15.46 0.34
CA LYS A 262 2.18 -14.79 -0.92
C LYS A 262 1.33 -13.52 -1.11
N MET A 263 0.01 -13.61 -0.97
CA MET A 263 -0.88 -12.46 -1.18
C MET A 263 -0.55 -11.30 -0.23
N VAL A 264 -0.31 -11.57 1.05
CA VAL A 264 0.08 -10.54 2.03
C VAL A 264 1.43 -9.89 1.69
N ILE A 265 2.41 -10.67 1.20
CA ILE A 265 3.70 -10.12 0.75
C ILE A 265 3.51 -9.26 -0.51
N ASP A 266 2.77 -9.75 -1.50
CA ASP A 266 2.46 -9.01 -2.73
C ASP A 266 1.74 -7.68 -2.41
N ILE A 267 0.85 -7.66 -1.42
CA ILE A 267 0.08 -6.47 -1.00
C ILE A 267 0.92 -5.48 -0.20
N VAL A 268 1.65 -5.88 0.85
CA VAL A 268 2.42 -4.91 1.66
C VAL A 268 3.62 -4.35 0.87
N LEU A 269 4.26 -5.12 -0.03
CA LEU A 269 5.27 -4.56 -0.92
C LEU A 269 4.71 -3.59 -1.98
N ALA A 270 3.38 -3.50 -2.11
CA ALA A 270 2.72 -2.51 -2.97
C ALA A 270 2.44 -1.19 -2.24
N THR A 271 2.51 -1.11 -0.90
CA THR A 271 2.40 0.16 -0.16
C THR A 271 3.69 0.98 -0.17
N ASP A 272 4.79 0.44 -0.73
CA ASP A 272 5.98 1.24 -1.09
C ASP A 272 5.56 2.32 -2.10
N MET A 273 5.52 3.57 -1.63
CA MET A 273 5.03 4.69 -2.42
C MET A 273 5.80 4.88 -3.73
N SER A 274 7.07 4.46 -3.82
CA SER A 274 7.86 4.51 -5.05
C SER A 274 7.24 3.66 -6.18
N LYS A 275 6.35 2.72 -5.84
CA LYS A 275 5.66 1.81 -6.77
C LYS A 275 4.29 2.32 -7.21
N HIS A 276 3.77 3.40 -6.60
CA HIS A 276 2.47 4.00 -6.93
C HIS A 276 2.26 4.16 -8.44
N MET A 277 3.23 4.73 -9.17
CA MET A 277 3.11 4.99 -10.61
C MET A 277 3.15 3.73 -11.49
N ASN A 278 3.55 2.57 -10.95
CA ASN A 278 3.37 1.27 -11.61
C ASN A 278 1.96 0.74 -11.34
N LEU A 279 1.52 0.73 -10.07
CA LEU A 279 0.18 0.27 -9.67
C LEU A 279 -0.93 1.03 -10.40
N LEU A 280 -0.82 2.36 -10.51
CA LEU A 280 -1.74 3.22 -11.23
C LEU A 280 -1.77 2.91 -12.75
N ALA A 281 -0.62 2.58 -13.35
CA ALA A 281 -0.55 2.22 -14.76
C ALA A 281 -1.22 0.86 -15.03
N ASP A 282 -0.97 -0.13 -14.15
CA ASP A 282 -1.59 -1.45 -14.24
C ASP A 282 -3.11 -1.38 -13.98
N LEU A 283 -3.54 -0.55 -13.01
CA LEU A 283 -4.96 -0.28 -12.74
C LEU A 283 -5.65 0.38 -13.93
N LYS A 284 -5.02 1.37 -14.60
CA LYS A 284 -5.56 1.99 -15.83
C LYS A 284 -5.69 0.97 -16.97
N THR A 285 -4.69 0.12 -17.19
CA THR A 285 -4.80 -0.99 -18.16
C THR A 285 -5.90 -2.00 -17.79
N MET A 286 -6.16 -2.22 -16.50
CA MET A 286 -7.29 -3.05 -16.07
C MET A 286 -8.63 -2.38 -16.34
N VAL A 287 -8.78 -1.07 -16.09
CA VAL A 287 -9.98 -0.30 -16.45
C VAL A 287 -10.26 -0.38 -17.95
N GLU A 288 -9.24 -0.15 -18.79
CA GLU A 288 -9.32 -0.23 -20.27
C GLU A 288 -9.75 -1.63 -20.77
N THR A 289 -9.47 -2.69 -20.01
CA THR A 289 -9.73 -4.09 -20.39
C THR A 289 -10.85 -4.76 -19.56
N LYS A 290 -11.54 -4.00 -18.69
CA LYS A 290 -12.42 -4.59 -17.67
C LYS A 290 -13.58 -5.38 -18.27
N LYS A 291 -13.72 -6.63 -17.82
CA LYS A 291 -14.88 -7.48 -18.11
C LYS A 291 -15.88 -7.36 -16.98
N VAL A 292 -17.15 -7.17 -17.33
CA VAL A 292 -18.25 -7.03 -16.37
C VAL A 292 -19.31 -8.09 -16.69
N THR A 293 -19.83 -8.74 -15.66
CA THR A 293 -20.93 -9.71 -15.77
C THR A 293 -22.26 -9.03 -16.12
N SER A 294 -23.28 -9.81 -16.49
CA SER A 294 -24.65 -9.31 -16.67
C SER A 294 -25.31 -8.77 -15.39
N SER A 295 -24.68 -8.93 -14.22
CA SER A 295 -25.12 -8.36 -12.94
C SER A 295 -24.31 -7.13 -12.49
N GLY A 296 -23.39 -6.61 -13.32
CA GLY A 296 -22.57 -5.43 -12.98
C GLY A 296 -21.29 -5.72 -12.19
N VAL A 297 -21.04 -6.99 -11.84
CA VAL A 297 -19.86 -7.42 -11.07
C VAL A 297 -18.64 -7.61 -11.98
N LEU A 298 -17.46 -7.19 -11.52
CA LEU A 298 -16.17 -7.34 -12.20
C LEU A 298 -15.72 -8.80 -12.30
N LEU A 299 -15.23 -9.19 -13.47
CA LEU A 299 -14.81 -10.55 -13.78
C LEU A 299 -13.28 -10.62 -13.84
N LEU A 300 -12.67 -11.11 -12.75
CA LEU A 300 -11.23 -11.27 -12.57
C LEU A 300 -10.85 -12.76 -12.71
N ASP A 301 -10.39 -13.15 -13.90
CA ASP A 301 -10.23 -14.56 -14.34
C ASP A 301 -9.08 -15.30 -13.62
N ASN A 302 -8.02 -14.59 -13.23
CA ASN A 302 -6.78 -15.21 -12.77
C ASN A 302 -6.11 -14.49 -11.58
N TYR A 303 -5.09 -15.11 -10.99
CA TYR A 303 -4.40 -14.58 -9.81
C TYR A 303 -3.81 -13.17 -10.02
N SER A 304 -3.29 -12.86 -11.22
CA SER A 304 -2.65 -11.57 -11.51
C SER A 304 -3.66 -10.42 -11.41
N ASP A 305 -4.80 -10.54 -12.08
CA ASP A 305 -5.86 -9.51 -12.04
C ASP A 305 -6.35 -9.33 -10.59
N ARG A 306 -6.53 -10.45 -9.88
CA ARG A 306 -7.06 -10.46 -8.51
C ARG A 306 -6.09 -9.82 -7.52
N ILE A 307 -4.80 -10.13 -7.60
CA ILE A 307 -3.81 -9.51 -6.70
C ILE A 307 -3.58 -8.04 -7.05
N GLN A 308 -3.63 -7.65 -8.32
CA GLN A 308 -3.53 -6.24 -8.75
C GLN A 308 -4.67 -5.38 -8.20
N VAL A 309 -5.92 -5.90 -8.17
CA VAL A 309 -7.03 -5.18 -7.52
C VAL A 309 -6.83 -5.09 -6.00
N LEU A 310 -6.38 -6.17 -5.34
CA LEU A 310 -6.15 -6.15 -3.87
C LEU A 310 -4.98 -5.24 -3.47
N GLN A 311 -3.91 -5.19 -4.27
CA GLN A 311 -2.79 -4.25 -4.11
C GLN A 311 -3.29 -2.81 -4.23
N ASN A 312 -4.00 -2.47 -5.31
CA ASN A 312 -4.57 -1.14 -5.49
C ASN A 312 -5.63 -0.80 -4.44
N MET A 313 -6.41 -1.76 -3.96
CA MET A 313 -7.41 -1.54 -2.90
C MET A 313 -6.77 -1.13 -1.58
N VAL A 314 -5.69 -1.80 -1.16
CA VAL A 314 -4.98 -1.44 0.07
C VAL A 314 -4.21 -0.13 -0.11
N HIS A 315 -3.65 0.12 -1.30
CA HIS A 315 -3.01 1.39 -1.65
C HIS A 315 -3.99 2.58 -1.63
N CYS A 316 -5.22 2.39 -2.12
CA CYS A 316 -6.31 3.37 -1.98
C CYS A 316 -6.74 3.54 -0.50
N ALA A 317 -6.76 2.46 0.28
CA ALA A 317 -7.12 2.49 1.71
C ALA A 317 -6.08 3.24 2.57
N ASP A 318 -4.79 3.16 2.22
CA ASP A 318 -3.71 3.96 2.79
C ASP A 318 -3.85 5.44 2.36
N LEU A 319 -3.87 5.68 1.04
CA LEU A 319 -4.08 7.00 0.43
C LEU A 319 -5.54 7.49 0.51
N SER A 320 -6.27 7.10 1.56
CA SER A 320 -7.70 7.37 1.75
C SER A 320 -7.99 8.67 2.50
N ASN A 321 -7.05 9.19 3.29
CA ASN A 321 -7.30 10.35 4.18
C ASN A 321 -7.94 11.55 3.45
N PRO A 322 -7.52 11.93 2.23
CA PRO A 322 -8.11 13.06 1.50
C PRO A 322 -9.56 12.86 1.07
N THR A 323 -10.08 11.64 1.10
CA THR A 323 -11.47 11.30 0.74
C THR A 323 -12.35 11.00 1.96
N LYS A 324 -11.80 11.10 3.18
CA LYS A 324 -12.57 11.05 4.43
C LYS A 324 -13.26 12.40 4.68
N PRO A 325 -14.37 12.46 5.44
CA PRO A 325 -14.97 13.73 5.87
C PRO A 325 -13.93 14.69 6.46
N LEU A 326 -14.00 15.98 6.08
CA LEU A 326 -12.97 17.01 6.35
C LEU A 326 -12.44 17.04 7.80
N GLN A 327 -13.28 16.76 8.80
CA GLN A 327 -12.86 16.69 10.21
C GLN A 327 -11.84 15.57 10.47
N LEU A 328 -11.95 14.42 9.81
CA LEU A 328 -10.97 13.33 9.89
C LEU A 328 -9.73 13.67 9.06
N TYR A 329 -9.91 14.12 7.81
CA TYR A 329 -8.80 14.44 6.92
C TYR A 329 -7.84 15.47 7.55
N ARG A 330 -8.37 16.56 8.13
CA ARG A 330 -7.53 17.57 8.79
C ARG A 330 -6.73 17.02 9.98
N GLN A 331 -7.29 16.11 10.77
CA GLN A 331 -6.55 15.43 11.86
C GLN A 331 -5.45 14.51 11.32
N TRP A 332 -5.64 13.90 10.14
CA TRP A 332 -4.58 13.17 9.45
C TRP A 332 -3.51 14.09 8.87
N THR A 333 -3.88 15.23 8.27
CA THR A 333 -2.93 16.26 7.80
C THR A 333 -2.06 16.78 8.94
N ASP A 334 -2.67 17.14 10.08
CA ASP A 334 -1.94 17.63 11.26
C ASP A 334 -0.89 16.60 11.73
N ARG A 335 -1.25 15.30 11.72
CA ARG A 335 -0.38 14.18 12.13
C ARG A 335 0.77 13.90 11.17
N ILE A 336 0.51 13.82 9.86
CA ILE A 336 1.59 13.54 8.89
C ILE A 336 2.57 14.71 8.81
N MET A 337 2.09 15.94 8.91
CA MET A 337 2.96 17.11 8.98
C MET A 337 3.77 17.15 10.27
N GLU A 338 3.20 16.79 11.43
CA GLU A 338 3.97 16.64 12.67
C GLU A 338 5.11 15.62 12.50
N GLU A 339 4.85 14.49 11.84
CA GLU A 339 5.84 13.45 11.61
C GLU A 339 6.95 13.88 10.64
N PHE A 340 6.60 14.50 9.51
CA PHE A 340 7.57 15.09 8.58
C PHE A 340 8.43 16.15 9.28
N PHE A 341 7.86 16.98 10.15
CA PHE A 341 8.61 17.96 10.93
C PHE A 341 9.55 17.33 11.96
N ARG A 342 9.17 16.18 12.54
CA ARG A 342 10.05 15.38 13.42
C ARG A 342 11.19 14.71 12.64
N GLN A 343 10.96 14.28 11.39
CA GLN A 343 12.04 13.86 10.49
C GLN A 343 12.99 15.02 10.18
N GLY A 344 12.46 16.19 9.77
CA GLY A 344 13.27 17.35 9.42
C GLY A 344 14.08 17.91 10.59
N ASP A 345 13.58 17.79 11.82
CA ASP A 345 14.37 18.05 13.03
C ASP A 345 15.54 17.05 13.18
N ARG A 346 15.31 15.75 12.98
CA ARG A 346 16.37 14.71 13.01
C ARG A 346 17.41 14.86 11.91
N GLU A 347 17.02 15.33 10.72
CA GLU A 347 17.91 15.66 9.60
C GLU A 347 18.79 16.87 9.95
N ARG A 348 18.17 17.95 10.44
CA ARG A 348 18.87 19.18 10.87
C ARG A 348 19.85 18.93 12.02
N GLU A 349 19.50 18.09 12.98
CA GLU A 349 20.40 17.65 14.07
C GLU A 349 21.63 16.87 13.56
N ARG A 350 21.50 16.16 12.43
CA ARG A 350 22.58 15.38 11.81
C ARG A 350 23.43 16.19 10.83
N GLY A 351 23.07 17.44 10.55
CA GLY A 351 23.70 18.24 9.50
C GLY A 351 23.42 17.72 8.09
N MET A 352 22.32 16.97 7.91
CA MET A 352 21.83 16.55 6.61
C MET A 352 21.06 17.70 5.94
N GLU A 353 20.92 17.62 4.61
CA GLU A 353 19.86 18.38 3.93
C GLU A 353 18.49 17.94 4.45
N ILE A 354 17.58 18.90 4.62
CA ILE A 354 16.23 18.62 5.14
C ILE A 354 15.34 18.23 3.97
N SER A 355 14.67 17.08 4.06
CA SER A 355 13.81 16.55 3.03
C SER A 355 12.67 17.51 2.66
N PRO A 356 12.18 17.51 1.40
CA PRO A 356 10.97 18.23 1.03
C PRO A 356 9.82 17.97 2.00
N MET A 357 9.02 19.01 2.26
CA MET A 357 7.98 19.08 3.30
C MET A 357 8.41 18.93 4.77
N CYS A 358 9.64 18.51 5.06
CA CYS A 358 10.09 18.23 6.43
C CYS A 358 10.56 19.48 7.21
N ASP A 359 10.86 20.60 6.54
CA ASP A 359 11.19 21.86 7.25
C ASP A 359 9.94 22.66 7.67
N LYS A 360 9.57 22.52 8.94
CA LYS A 360 8.48 23.27 9.61
C LYS A 360 8.58 24.80 9.54
N HIS A 361 9.73 25.35 9.16
CA HIS A 361 9.91 26.79 8.98
C HIS A 361 9.64 27.27 7.54
N ASN A 362 9.46 26.34 6.59
CA ASN A 362 9.31 26.61 5.17
C ASN A 362 8.27 25.72 4.45
N ALA A 363 7.47 24.95 5.18
CA ALA A 363 6.37 24.14 4.63
C ALA A 363 5.10 24.98 4.40
N SER A 364 4.45 24.79 3.24
CA SER A 364 3.14 25.39 2.92
C SER A 364 2.07 24.30 2.88
N VAL A 365 1.52 23.94 4.04
CA VAL A 365 0.70 22.73 4.25
C VAL A 365 -0.48 22.67 3.27
N GLU A 366 -1.22 23.76 3.12
CA GLU A 366 -2.45 23.82 2.31
C GLU A 366 -2.16 23.57 0.84
N LYS A 367 -1.09 24.19 0.31
CA LYS A 367 -0.59 23.93 -1.06
C LYS A 367 -0.07 22.51 -1.24
N SER A 368 0.49 21.93 -0.18
CA SER A 368 1.03 20.57 -0.21
C SER A 368 -0.10 19.54 -0.24
N GLN A 369 -1.20 19.77 0.46
CA GLN A 369 -2.42 18.95 0.37
C GLN A 369 -3.09 19.09 -1.00
N VAL A 370 -3.23 20.31 -1.55
CA VAL A 370 -3.75 20.48 -2.92
C VAL A 370 -2.90 19.74 -3.94
N GLY A 371 -1.58 19.92 -3.94
CA GLY A 371 -0.69 19.23 -4.87
C GLY A 371 -0.66 17.70 -4.69
N PHE A 372 -0.76 17.22 -3.45
CA PHE A 372 -0.89 15.78 -3.18
C PHE A 372 -2.22 15.21 -3.73
N ILE A 373 -3.31 15.95 -3.65
CA ILE A 373 -4.57 15.53 -4.27
C ILE A 373 -4.44 15.55 -5.79
N ASP A 374 -4.06 16.69 -6.38
CA ASP A 374 -4.02 16.89 -7.83
C ASP A 374 -3.12 15.88 -8.57
N TYR A 375 -1.98 15.50 -7.99
CA TYR A 375 -0.98 14.67 -8.66
C TYR A 375 -0.90 13.20 -8.19
N ILE A 376 -1.47 12.85 -7.03
CA ILE A 376 -1.36 11.50 -6.44
C ILE A 376 -2.73 10.92 -6.06
N ALA A 377 -3.48 11.59 -5.17
CA ALA A 377 -4.71 10.99 -4.63
C ALA A 377 -5.85 10.98 -5.66
N HIS A 378 -6.09 12.08 -6.38
CA HIS A 378 -7.16 12.16 -7.38
C HIS A 378 -6.93 11.22 -8.56
N PRO A 379 -5.75 11.16 -9.22
CA PRO A 379 -5.53 10.22 -10.34
C PRO A 379 -5.73 8.76 -9.94
N LEU A 380 -5.41 8.38 -8.69
CA LEU A 380 -5.64 7.04 -8.16
C LEU A 380 -7.13 6.77 -7.88
N TRP A 381 -7.80 7.65 -7.13
CA TRP A 381 -9.21 7.47 -6.78
C TRP A 381 -10.15 7.61 -7.98
N GLU A 382 -9.83 8.44 -8.96
CA GLU A 382 -10.51 8.54 -10.27
C GLU A 382 -10.45 7.19 -11.00
N THR A 383 -9.25 6.58 -11.09
CA THR A 383 -9.08 5.27 -11.74
C THR A 383 -9.78 4.16 -10.98
N TRP A 384 -9.76 4.20 -9.64
CA TRP A 384 -10.50 3.26 -8.80
C TRP A 384 -12.01 3.38 -9.03
N ALA A 385 -12.55 4.60 -9.05
CA ALA A 385 -13.95 4.86 -9.34
C ALA A 385 -14.35 4.42 -10.75
N ASP A 386 -13.49 4.64 -11.75
CA ASP A 386 -13.68 4.12 -13.11
C ASP A 386 -13.72 2.58 -13.14
N LEU A 387 -12.93 1.89 -12.31
CA LEU A 387 -12.98 0.43 -12.19
C LEU A 387 -14.32 -0.03 -11.60
N VAL A 388 -14.73 0.52 -10.46
CA VAL A 388 -15.91 0.09 -9.66
C VAL A 388 -17.18 0.92 -9.90
N HIS A 389 -17.24 1.71 -10.98
CA HIS A 389 -18.34 2.63 -11.26
C HIS A 389 -19.73 1.96 -11.16
N PRO A 390 -20.70 2.52 -10.41
CA PRO A 390 -20.71 3.89 -9.84
C PRO A 390 -20.24 4.00 -8.37
N ASP A 391 -19.77 2.91 -7.77
CA ASP A 391 -19.83 2.71 -6.30
C ASP A 391 -18.95 3.65 -5.45
N ALA A 392 -17.99 4.35 -6.07
CA ALA A 392 -17.06 5.26 -5.38
C ALA A 392 -17.34 6.76 -5.62
N GLN A 393 -18.47 7.13 -6.22
CA GLN A 393 -18.75 8.54 -6.55
C GLN A 393 -18.73 9.46 -5.31
N ASP A 394 -19.43 9.11 -4.23
CA ASP A 394 -19.43 9.89 -2.97
C ASP A 394 -18.02 10.11 -2.38
N ILE A 395 -17.07 9.21 -2.70
CA ILE A 395 -15.66 9.27 -2.27
C ILE A 395 -14.88 10.30 -3.12
N LEU A 396 -15.16 10.39 -4.42
CA LEU A 396 -14.62 11.43 -5.31
C LEU A 396 -15.22 12.80 -4.99
N ASP A 397 -16.55 12.91 -4.84
CA ASP A 397 -17.21 14.17 -4.49
C ASP A 397 -16.63 14.75 -3.18
N THR A 398 -16.37 13.89 -2.19
CA THR A 398 -15.71 14.27 -0.93
C THR A 398 -14.24 14.69 -1.13
N LEU A 399 -13.53 14.08 -2.08
CA LEU A 399 -12.15 14.44 -2.43
C LEU A 399 -12.07 15.83 -3.07
N GLU A 400 -12.98 16.13 -4.01
CA GLU A 400 -13.09 17.45 -4.65
C GLU A 400 -13.44 18.54 -3.64
N ASP A 401 -14.45 18.31 -2.78
CA ASP A 401 -14.83 19.24 -1.71
C ASP A 401 -13.66 19.52 -0.74
N ASN A 402 -12.92 18.48 -0.34
CA ASN A 402 -11.74 18.61 0.52
C ASN A 402 -10.57 19.34 -0.18
N ARG A 403 -10.39 19.12 -1.49
CA ARG A 403 -9.38 19.78 -2.33
C ARG A 403 -9.67 21.27 -2.44
N GLU A 404 -10.91 21.64 -2.75
CA GLU A 404 -11.35 23.03 -2.83
C GLU A 404 -11.34 23.71 -1.45
N TRP A 405 -11.64 22.99 -0.37
CA TRP A 405 -11.45 23.51 0.98
C TRP A 405 -10.00 23.92 1.23
N TYR A 406 -9.03 23.02 1.01
CA TYR A 406 -7.62 23.35 1.18
C TYR A 406 -7.18 24.49 0.24
N GLN A 407 -7.59 24.45 -1.03
CA GLN A 407 -7.33 25.51 -2.02
C GLN A 407 -7.87 26.88 -1.56
N SER A 408 -9.02 26.93 -0.89
CA SER A 408 -9.61 28.16 -0.33
C SER A 408 -8.86 28.68 0.90
N THR A 409 -8.18 27.81 1.65
CA THR A 409 -7.42 28.17 2.86
C THR A 409 -5.98 28.64 2.60
N ILE A 410 -5.44 28.42 1.40
CA ILE A 410 -4.08 28.86 1.04
C ILE A 410 -3.91 30.36 1.34
N PRO A 411 -2.98 30.76 2.22
CA PRO A 411 -2.75 32.17 2.52
C PRO A 411 -2.35 32.94 1.26
N GLN A 412 -3.08 34.02 0.94
CA GLN A 412 -2.66 34.93 -0.11
C GLN A 412 -1.38 35.62 0.31
N SER A 413 -0.36 35.58 -0.56
CA SER A 413 0.85 36.36 -0.40
C SER A 413 0.48 37.83 -0.15
N PRO A 414 1.10 38.53 0.82
CA PRO A 414 0.88 39.95 0.97
C PRO A 414 1.22 40.64 -0.35
N SER A 415 0.32 41.49 -0.85
CA SER A 415 0.54 42.22 -2.09
C SER A 415 1.86 42.99 -1.99
N PRO A 416 2.71 42.99 -3.04
CA PRO A 416 3.92 43.79 -3.01
C PRO A 416 3.55 45.25 -2.74
N ALA A 417 4.29 45.90 -1.85
CA ALA A 417 4.24 47.36 -1.75
C ALA A 417 4.60 47.95 -3.12
N PRO A 418 3.97 49.04 -3.56
CA PRO A 418 4.31 49.68 -4.83
C PRO A 418 5.78 50.09 -4.84
N ASP A 419 6.49 49.83 -5.94
CA ASP A 419 7.95 49.88 -6.03
C ASP A 419 8.55 51.22 -5.56
N ASP A 420 9.31 51.18 -4.46
CA ASP A 420 10.47 52.06 -4.28
C ASP A 420 11.67 51.39 -4.96
N GLN A 421 12.30 52.12 -5.89
CA GLN A 421 13.38 51.60 -6.73
C GLN A 421 14.71 51.52 -5.97
N GLU A 422 15.26 50.31 -5.78
CA GLU A 422 16.68 50.16 -5.42
C GLU A 422 17.32 48.92 -6.07
N GLU A 423 18.63 49.00 -6.32
CA GLU A 423 19.29 48.20 -7.36
C GLU A 423 19.90 46.86 -6.90
N GLY A 424 19.67 45.81 -7.70
CA GLY A 424 20.74 44.93 -8.17
C GLY A 424 21.50 44.07 -7.13
N ARG A 425 20.90 42.94 -6.72
CA ARG A 425 21.66 41.75 -6.28
C ARG A 425 21.04 40.45 -6.82
N GLN A 426 21.65 39.91 -7.87
CA GLN A 426 21.35 38.55 -8.35
C GLN A 426 22.01 37.53 -7.40
N GLY A 427 21.23 37.00 -6.46
CA GLY A 427 21.57 35.72 -5.84
C GLY A 427 21.24 34.59 -6.82
N GLN A 428 22.18 33.68 -7.06
CA GLN A 428 21.88 32.45 -7.79
C GLN A 428 21.10 31.52 -6.87
N THR A 429 19.79 31.42 -7.05
CA THR A 429 19.06 30.21 -6.67
C THR A 429 19.54 29.09 -7.58
N GLU A 430 20.05 28.00 -7.01
CA GLU A 430 20.33 26.79 -7.75
C GLU A 430 19.00 26.26 -8.30
N LYS A 431 18.98 25.93 -9.59
CA LYS A 431 17.79 25.46 -10.29
C LYS A 431 17.87 23.95 -10.41
N PHE A 432 16.93 23.25 -9.79
CA PHE A 432 16.77 21.84 -10.05
C PHE A 432 16.26 21.65 -11.49
N GLN A 433 16.92 20.78 -12.26
CA GLN A 433 16.51 20.41 -13.60
C GLN A 433 16.40 18.89 -13.67
N PHE A 434 15.28 18.38 -14.17
CA PHE A 434 14.99 16.95 -14.15
C PHE A 434 15.72 16.24 -15.30
N GLU A 435 16.76 15.48 -14.97
CA GLU A 435 17.48 14.62 -15.91
C GLU A 435 17.22 13.15 -15.57
N LEU A 436 16.68 12.40 -16.54
CA LEU A 436 16.30 10.99 -16.38
C LEU A 436 17.14 10.14 -17.34
N THR A 437 18.17 9.49 -16.82
CA THR A 437 19.04 8.58 -17.57
C THR A 437 18.30 7.28 -17.90
N LEU A 438 17.49 7.31 -18.96
CA LEU A 438 17.01 6.11 -19.64
C LEU A 438 17.99 5.78 -20.77
N GLU A 439 18.43 4.52 -20.84
CA GLU A 439 19.17 4.03 -22.00
C GLU A 439 18.27 4.09 -23.25
N GLU A 440 18.75 4.73 -24.31
CA GLU A 440 18.01 4.87 -25.58
C GLU A 440 18.18 3.62 -26.46
N ASP A 441 17.27 2.65 -26.33
CA ASP A 441 16.94 1.76 -27.46
C ASP A 441 16.32 2.63 -28.56
N GLY A 442 17.16 3.04 -29.52
CA GLY A 442 16.86 4.12 -30.43
C GLY A 442 16.05 3.71 -31.67
N GLU A 443 14.78 4.09 -31.71
CA GLU A 443 14.01 4.26 -32.94
C GLU A 443 13.59 5.74 -33.10
N SER A 444 13.93 6.35 -34.23
CA SER A 444 13.88 7.80 -34.42
C SER A 444 12.78 8.23 -35.41
N ASP A 445 11.55 8.44 -34.90
CA ASP A 445 10.49 9.06 -35.69
C ASP A 445 10.63 10.59 -35.71
N THR A 446 11.09 11.13 -36.84
CA THR A 446 11.26 12.57 -37.05
C THR A 446 10.08 13.17 -37.82
N GLU A 447 9.00 13.53 -37.12
CA GLU A 447 8.00 14.45 -37.69
C GLU A 447 8.48 15.91 -37.56
N LYS A 448 8.49 16.62 -38.70
CA LYS A 448 8.68 18.08 -38.76
C LYS A 448 7.54 18.71 -39.51
N ASP A 449 6.72 19.47 -38.79
CA ASP A 449 5.78 20.42 -39.39
C ASP A 449 6.54 21.51 -40.18
N SER A 450 6.04 21.85 -41.36
CA SER A 450 6.46 22.96 -42.23
C SER A 450 5.46 23.12 -43.38
N GLY A 451 4.25 23.61 -43.09
CA GLY A 451 3.23 23.84 -44.11
C GLY A 451 3.47 25.05 -45.03
N SER A 452 3.22 24.88 -46.33
CA SER A 452 2.79 25.96 -47.25
C SER A 452 2.08 25.40 -48.48
N GLN A 453 1.17 26.19 -49.06
CA GLN A 453 0.40 25.92 -50.30
C GLN A 453 1.34 25.71 -51.51
N VAL A 454 0.96 25.07 -52.63
CA VAL A 454 -0.03 25.51 -53.65
C VAL A 454 -0.61 24.31 -54.44
N GLU A 455 -1.71 24.59 -55.15
CA GLU A 455 -2.45 23.87 -56.23
C GLU A 455 -1.57 22.99 -57.18
N GLU A 456 -2.10 22.04 -57.97
CA GLU A 456 -3.40 21.98 -58.68
C GLU A 456 -3.77 20.51 -59.07
N ASP A 457 -5.06 20.24 -59.39
CA ASP A 457 -5.63 19.18 -60.27
C ASP A 457 -4.89 17.82 -60.49
N THR A 458 -5.52 16.63 -60.38
CA THR A 458 -6.79 16.27 -61.06
C THR A 458 -7.40 14.91 -60.63
N SER A 459 -8.74 14.85 -60.63
CA SER A 459 -9.61 13.73 -61.04
C SER A 459 -9.69 12.37 -60.29
N CYS A 460 -10.92 12.07 -59.89
CA CYS A 460 -11.67 10.84 -60.19
C CYS A 460 -11.29 9.45 -59.62
N SER A 461 -12.21 8.97 -58.76
CA SER A 461 -13.07 7.82 -59.05
C SER A 461 -12.69 6.43 -58.52
N ASP A 462 -13.09 6.21 -57.26
CA ASP A 462 -14.13 5.22 -56.90
C ASP A 462 -13.87 3.70 -57.00
N SER A 463 -14.21 3.04 -55.88
CA SER A 463 -14.79 1.69 -55.77
C SER A 463 -13.99 0.39 -56.02
N LYS A 464 -13.60 -0.22 -54.87
CA LYS A 464 -14.29 -1.41 -54.26
C LYS A 464 -13.96 -2.83 -54.79
N THR A 465 -13.88 -3.78 -53.83
CA THR A 465 -14.37 -5.19 -53.87
C THR A 465 -13.32 -6.35 -53.80
N LEU A 466 -13.16 -6.89 -52.58
CA LEU A 466 -13.07 -8.32 -52.14
C LEU A 466 -12.14 -9.38 -52.79
N CYS A 467 -11.62 -10.25 -51.89
CA CYS A 467 -11.17 -11.66 -52.09
C CYS A 467 -9.87 -11.86 -52.93
N THR A 468 -9.09 -12.94 -52.74
CA THR A 468 -9.41 -14.35 -52.38
C THR A 468 -8.51 -15.00 -51.30
N GLN A 469 -8.76 -16.28 -50.99
CA GLN A 469 -8.04 -17.13 -50.03
C GLN A 469 -6.94 -18.00 -50.70
N ASP A 470 -6.37 -18.90 -49.90
CA ASP A 470 -5.54 -20.08 -50.20
C ASP A 470 -4.01 -19.85 -50.39
N SER A 471 -3.14 -20.39 -49.52
CA SER A 471 -2.71 -21.81 -49.29
C SER A 471 -1.54 -22.18 -50.25
N GLU A 472 -0.45 -22.89 -49.90
CA GLU A 472 -0.21 -23.91 -48.86
C GLU A 472 1.23 -23.91 -48.26
N SER A 473 1.35 -24.43 -47.02
CA SER A 473 2.31 -25.43 -46.48
C SER A 473 3.82 -25.44 -46.81
N THR A 474 4.67 -25.46 -45.77
CA THR A 474 5.89 -26.32 -45.68
C THR A 474 6.24 -26.59 -44.20
N GLU A 475 6.57 -27.84 -43.85
CA GLU A 475 7.02 -28.29 -42.50
C GLU A 475 8.58 -28.39 -42.46
N ILE A 476 9.35 -29.14 -41.64
CA ILE A 476 9.23 -30.19 -40.60
C ILE A 476 10.62 -30.23 -39.89
N PRO A 477 10.84 -30.88 -38.71
CA PRO A 477 10.00 -31.10 -37.52
C PRO A 477 10.73 -30.63 -36.21
N LEU A 478 10.19 -30.96 -35.03
CA LEU A 478 10.94 -31.02 -33.76
C LEU A 478 10.61 -32.31 -32.99
N ASP A 479 11.59 -33.20 -32.89
CA ASP A 479 11.76 -34.19 -31.81
C ASP A 479 12.75 -33.59 -30.80
N GLU A 480 12.82 -33.89 -29.51
CA GLU A 480 12.08 -34.76 -28.59
C GLU A 480 12.21 -34.09 -27.18
N GLN A 481 11.65 -34.51 -26.03
CA GLN A 481 10.95 -35.72 -25.57
C GLN A 481 10.01 -35.31 -24.40
N VAL A 482 9.13 -36.20 -23.92
CA VAL A 482 8.33 -35.99 -22.68
C VAL A 482 8.38 -37.26 -21.82
N GLU A 483 8.62 -37.11 -20.51
CA GLU A 483 8.51 -38.19 -19.54
C GLU A 483 7.15 -38.14 -18.82
N GLU A 484 6.33 -39.19 -18.97
CA GLU A 484 5.13 -39.42 -18.16
C GLU A 484 5.44 -40.42 -17.03
N GLU A 485 5.23 -40.05 -15.77
CA GLU A 485 5.19 -41.02 -14.67
C GLU A 485 3.79 -41.67 -14.59
N ALA A 486 3.71 -42.96 -14.89
CA ALA A 486 2.47 -43.73 -14.80
C ALA A 486 2.17 -44.17 -13.36
N VAL A 487 0.91 -44.00 -12.93
CA VAL A 487 0.43 -44.47 -11.63
C VAL A 487 0.23 -45.98 -11.65
N GLY A 488 0.85 -46.70 -10.70
CA GLY A 488 0.63 -48.13 -10.48
C GLY A 488 -0.43 -48.40 -9.41
N GLU A 489 -1.38 -49.29 -9.73
CA GLU A 489 -2.35 -49.83 -8.78
C GLU A 489 -1.76 -51.05 -8.05
N GLU A 490 -1.85 -51.10 -6.72
CA GLU A 490 -1.59 -52.32 -5.93
C GLU A 490 -2.84 -52.70 -5.13
N GLU A 491 -3.43 -53.86 -5.43
CA GLU A 491 -4.56 -54.43 -4.69
C GLU A 491 -4.15 -55.68 -3.88
N GLU A 492 -4.63 -55.72 -2.65
CA GLU A 492 -4.68 -56.82 -1.67
C GLU A 492 -3.67 -57.99 -1.70
N ARG A 493 -2.95 -58.15 -0.57
CA ARG A 493 -2.79 -59.47 0.06
C ARG A 493 -2.58 -59.40 1.58
N GLN A 494 -3.60 -59.82 2.34
CA GLN A 494 -3.53 -60.00 3.80
C GLN A 494 -2.89 -61.36 4.16
N PRO A 495 -2.00 -61.43 5.17
CA PRO A 495 -1.61 -62.69 5.80
C PRO A 495 -2.41 -62.95 7.09
N GLU A 496 -3.05 -64.12 7.10
CA GLU A 496 -3.64 -64.93 8.18
C GLU A 496 -3.55 -64.45 9.65
N ALA A 497 -4.70 -64.48 10.33
CA ALA A 497 -4.80 -64.25 11.78
C ALA A 497 -4.25 -65.43 12.59
N CYS A 498 -3.33 -65.15 13.52
CA CYS A 498 -2.79 -66.15 14.44
C CYS A 498 -3.74 -66.33 15.65
N VAL A 499 -4.53 -67.41 15.65
CA VAL A 499 -5.39 -67.79 16.78
C VAL A 499 -4.54 -68.51 17.84
N ILE A 500 -4.46 -67.93 19.03
CA ILE A 500 -3.87 -68.57 20.22
C ILE A 500 -4.95 -68.62 21.30
N ASP A 501 -5.64 -69.75 21.35
CA ASP A 501 -6.34 -70.23 22.54
C ASP A 501 -5.58 -71.46 23.04
N ASP A 502 -4.98 -71.39 24.23
CA ASP A 502 -5.39 -72.34 25.28
C ASP A 502 -4.89 -72.00 26.71
N HIS A 503 -5.76 -72.32 27.67
CA HIS A 503 -5.51 -72.73 29.05
C HIS A 503 -4.54 -71.92 29.95
N SER A 504 -5.11 -71.27 30.96
CA SER A 504 -4.49 -71.10 32.29
C SER A 504 -5.20 -72.00 33.32
N PRO A 505 -4.50 -72.77 34.17
CA PRO A 505 -5.09 -73.61 35.22
C PRO A 505 -5.31 -72.85 36.55
N ASP A 506 -6.03 -73.47 37.48
CA ASP A 506 -6.45 -72.91 38.77
C ASP A 506 -5.30 -72.46 39.70
N THR A 507 -5.49 -71.34 40.41
CA THR A 507 -5.52 -71.32 41.90
C THR A 507 -6.09 -70.01 42.47
#